data_AF-A0A0P1A8K3-F1
#
_entry.id   AF-A0A0P1A8K3-F1
#
_cell.length_a   1.000
_cell.length_b   1.000
_cell.length_c   1.000
_cell.angle_alpha   90.00
_cell.angle_beta   90.00
_cell.angle_gamma   90.00
#
_symmetry.space_group_name_H-M   'P 1'
#
loop_
_entity.id
_entity.type
_entity.pdbx_description
1 polymer ?
#
loop_
_entity_poly.entity_id
_entity_poly.type
_entity_poly.pdbx_seq_one_letter_code
_entity_poly.pdbx_strand_id
1 'polypeptide(L)'
;MTTLASLLLFCDFLENLLHTTSVALLRRIFSDFYAGNEHTLQDFMRLGASVISVMPFRKKSSRHMKEAARLLAEQRESTIYEGCIVMEKLRQQQNRTNLSDSCIFRYLFARVATKNIMWLRDMFNEFCIGEETMLREFVRRGSDVISIIPVDIQVMGIAPQPHLPLFIATTMSDEVSPPPTRNQIDEKKSSHMVVLT
;
A
#
# COMPACT_ATOMS: atom_id res chain seq x y z
N MET A 1 -12.02 19.69 5.90
CA MET A 1 -13.11 18.71 5.67
C MET A 1 -13.02 18.29 4.21
N THR A 2 -12.78 17.02 3.91
CA THR A 2 -12.67 16.54 2.51
C THR A 2 -14.08 16.45 1.92
N THR A 3 -14.36 17.22 0.86
CA THR A 3 -15.64 17.14 0.16
C THR A 3 -15.57 16.20 -1.03
N LEU A 4 -16.69 15.54 -1.36
CA LEU A 4 -16.80 14.76 -2.60
C LEU A 4 -16.49 15.63 -3.83
N ALA A 5 -16.96 16.89 -3.84
CA ALA A 5 -16.71 17.82 -4.93
C ALA A 5 -15.20 18.02 -5.19
N SER A 6 -14.41 18.24 -4.13
CA SER A 6 -12.96 18.37 -4.24
C SER A 6 -12.30 17.11 -4.79
N LEU A 7 -12.74 15.93 -4.38
CA LEU A 7 -12.23 14.65 -4.90
C LEU A 7 -12.54 14.45 -6.39
N LEU A 8 -13.73 14.86 -6.82
CA LEU A 8 -14.11 14.78 -8.23
C LEU A 8 -13.31 15.78 -9.08
N LEU A 9 -13.14 17.02 -8.60
CA LEU A 9 -12.28 18.01 -9.26
C LEU A 9 -10.81 17.57 -9.31
N PHE A 10 -10.34 16.88 -8.28
CA PHE A 10 -9.00 16.29 -8.28
C PHE A 10 -8.87 15.20 -9.36
N CYS A 11 -9.89 14.36 -9.56
CA CYS A 11 -9.91 13.42 -10.68
C CYS A 11 -9.85 14.15 -12.04
N ASP A 12 -10.56 15.29 -12.19
CA ASP A 12 -10.50 16.12 -13.40
C ASP A 12 -9.09 16.68 -13.62
N PHE A 13 -8.47 17.15 -12.56
CA PHE A 13 -7.11 17.67 -12.58
C PHE A 13 -6.11 16.60 -13.02
N LEU A 14 -6.18 15.39 -12.45
CA LEU A 14 -5.34 14.25 -12.84
C LEU A 14 -5.55 13.84 -14.30
N GLU A 15 -6.81 13.76 -14.76
CA GLU A 15 -7.11 13.38 -16.14
C GLU A 15 -6.65 14.43 -17.16
N ASN A 16 -6.64 15.71 -16.80
CA ASN A 16 -6.09 16.74 -17.68
C ASN A 16 -4.55 16.69 -17.72
N LEU A 17 -3.91 16.40 -16.59
CA LEU A 17 -2.46 16.56 -16.49
C LEU A 17 -1.66 15.29 -16.81
N LEU A 18 -2.18 14.12 -16.45
CA LEU A 18 -1.45 12.84 -16.47
C LEU A 18 -2.13 11.80 -17.36
N HIS A 19 -1.35 10.79 -17.75
CA HIS A 19 -1.91 9.55 -18.30
C HIS A 19 -2.56 8.74 -17.19
N THR A 20 -3.82 8.38 -17.38
CA THR A 20 -4.62 7.66 -16.38
C THR A 20 -5.47 6.58 -17.03
N THR A 21 -5.85 5.56 -16.25
CA THR A 21 -6.79 4.52 -16.66
C THR A 21 -7.90 4.39 -15.62
N SER A 22 -9.13 4.21 -16.09
CA SER A 22 -10.31 3.94 -15.23
C SER A 22 -10.57 4.98 -14.13
N VAL A 23 -10.21 6.25 -14.33
CA VAL A 23 -10.52 7.31 -13.35
C VAL A 23 -12.02 7.55 -13.21
N ALA A 24 -12.81 7.33 -14.26
CA ALA A 24 -14.27 7.33 -14.17
C ALA A 24 -14.80 6.31 -13.13
N LEU A 25 -14.15 5.15 -13.01
CA LEU A 25 -14.46 4.16 -11.98
C LEU A 25 -14.09 4.69 -10.59
N LEU A 26 -12.92 5.32 -10.46
CA LEU A 26 -12.49 5.96 -9.21
C LEU A 26 -13.50 7.02 -8.74
N ARG A 27 -14.00 7.86 -9.65
CA ARG A 27 -15.05 8.85 -9.36
C ARG A 27 -16.32 8.20 -8.83
N ARG A 28 -16.77 7.08 -9.44
CA ARG A 28 -17.94 6.34 -8.94
C ARG A 28 -17.70 5.76 -7.56
N ILE A 29 -16.53 5.17 -7.32
CA ILE A 29 -16.15 4.67 -5.98
C ILE A 29 -16.20 5.82 -4.96
N PHE A 30 -15.72 7.01 -5.32
CA PHE A 30 -15.79 8.19 -4.47
C PHE A 30 -17.24 8.60 -4.17
N SER A 31 -18.08 8.72 -5.21
CA SER A 31 -19.48 9.07 -5.04
C SER A 31 -20.24 8.07 -4.18
N ASP A 32 -20.06 6.76 -4.42
CA ASP A 32 -20.69 5.70 -3.65
C ASP A 32 -20.28 5.76 -2.19
N PHE A 33 -18.96 5.89 -1.90
CA PHE A 33 -18.46 5.99 -0.54
C PHE A 33 -19.10 7.17 0.23
N TYR A 34 -19.21 8.35 -0.39
CA TYR A 34 -19.86 9.51 0.23
C TYR A 34 -21.39 9.38 0.33
N ALA A 35 -22.00 8.51 -0.48
CA ALA A 35 -23.40 8.13 -0.35
C ALA A 35 -23.63 7.01 0.69
N GLY A 36 -22.58 6.51 1.35
CA GLY A 36 -22.67 5.39 2.29
C GLY A 36 -22.87 4.04 1.62
N ASN A 37 -22.53 3.94 0.33
CA ASN A 37 -22.65 2.74 -0.49
C ASN A 37 -21.27 2.18 -0.86
N GLU A 38 -21.18 0.86 -1.00
CA GLU A 38 -19.94 0.17 -1.39
C GLU A 38 -20.09 -0.65 -2.69
N HIS A 39 -21.26 -0.62 -3.34
CA HIS A 39 -21.55 -1.49 -4.49
C HIS A 39 -20.51 -1.38 -5.60
N THR A 40 -20.10 -0.16 -6.00
CA THR A 40 -19.07 -0.02 -7.04
C THR A 40 -17.73 -0.64 -6.63
N LEU A 41 -17.31 -0.50 -5.36
CA LEU A 41 -16.05 -1.09 -4.90
C LEU A 41 -16.15 -2.62 -4.82
N GLN A 42 -17.27 -3.15 -4.36
CA GLN A 42 -17.52 -4.59 -4.31
C GLN A 42 -17.55 -5.20 -5.71
N ASP A 43 -18.22 -4.56 -6.66
CA ASP A 43 -18.24 -4.99 -8.06
C ASP A 43 -16.86 -4.91 -8.70
N PHE A 44 -16.09 -3.86 -8.39
CA PHE A 44 -14.70 -3.74 -8.81
C PHE A 44 -13.88 -4.95 -8.34
N MET A 45 -13.93 -5.29 -7.05
CA MET A 45 -13.22 -6.44 -6.48
C MET A 45 -13.72 -7.78 -7.03
N ARG A 46 -15.04 -7.94 -7.18
CA ARG A 46 -15.68 -9.19 -7.62
C ARG A 46 -15.42 -9.50 -9.09
N LEU A 47 -15.51 -8.48 -9.96
CA LEU A 47 -15.36 -8.67 -11.39
C LEU A 47 -13.90 -8.76 -11.81
N GLY A 48 -12.99 -8.09 -11.10
CA GLY A 48 -11.55 -8.17 -11.36
C GLY A 48 -11.10 -7.67 -12.75
N ALA A 49 -12.00 -7.05 -13.51
CA ALA A 49 -11.81 -6.81 -14.95
C ALA A 49 -10.98 -5.55 -15.28
N SER A 50 -10.63 -4.74 -14.29
CA SER A 50 -9.94 -3.47 -14.54
C SER A 50 -9.00 -3.09 -13.38
N VAL A 51 -8.01 -2.25 -13.68
CA VAL A 51 -7.13 -1.61 -12.69
C VAL A 51 -7.22 -0.10 -12.88
N ILE A 52 -7.34 0.63 -11.78
CA ILE A 52 -7.28 2.10 -11.79
C ILE A 52 -5.81 2.47 -11.66
N SER A 53 -5.28 3.25 -12.61
CA SER A 53 -3.88 3.66 -12.59
C SER A 53 -3.70 5.13 -12.92
N VAL A 54 -2.73 5.75 -12.26
CA VAL A 54 -2.21 7.09 -12.55
C VAL A 54 -0.72 6.95 -12.86
N MET A 55 -0.35 7.33 -14.08
CA MET A 55 1.01 7.19 -14.60
C MET A 55 1.79 8.50 -14.41
N PRO A 56 3.11 8.45 -14.20
CA PRO A 56 3.95 9.64 -13.95
C PRO A 56 4.33 10.37 -15.24
N PHE A 57 3.45 10.36 -16.25
CA PHE A 57 3.69 10.96 -17.55
C PHE A 57 2.71 12.10 -17.80
N ARG A 58 3.23 13.31 -18.00
CA ARG A 58 2.41 14.48 -18.34
C ARG A 58 1.88 14.39 -19.76
N LYS A 59 0.62 14.78 -19.94
CA LYS A 59 0.01 14.95 -21.26
C LYS A 59 0.59 16.19 -21.96
N LYS A 60 0.83 16.09 -23.27
CA LYS A 60 1.44 17.17 -24.08
C LYS A 60 0.43 18.23 -24.57
N SER A 61 -0.87 18.06 -24.29
CA SER A 61 -1.92 18.93 -24.82
C SER A 61 -1.97 20.28 -24.10
N SER A 62 -1.75 21.37 -24.83
CA SER A 62 -1.84 22.73 -24.30
C SER A 62 -3.22 23.04 -23.69
N ARG A 63 -4.30 22.55 -24.30
CA ARG A 63 -5.66 22.75 -23.78
C ARG A 63 -5.84 22.10 -22.41
N HIS A 64 -5.43 20.84 -22.26
CA HIS A 64 -5.55 20.13 -20.99
C HIS A 64 -4.66 20.74 -19.90
N MET A 65 -3.46 21.19 -20.24
CA MET A 65 -2.59 21.87 -19.29
C MET A 65 -3.20 23.19 -18.79
N LYS A 66 -3.83 23.98 -19.66
CA LYS A 66 -4.54 25.21 -19.26
C LYS A 66 -5.70 24.92 -18.32
N GLU A 67 -6.47 23.86 -18.59
CA GLU A 67 -7.58 23.46 -17.73
C GLU A 67 -7.09 22.98 -16.35
N ALA A 68 -6.04 22.15 -16.31
CA ALA A 68 -5.43 21.73 -15.05
C ALA A 68 -4.93 22.94 -14.23
N ALA A 69 -4.30 23.92 -14.88
CA ALA A 69 -3.85 25.15 -14.23
C ALA A 69 -5.02 26.00 -13.70
N ARG A 70 -6.14 26.06 -14.45
CA ARG A 70 -7.37 26.74 -14.03
C ARG A 70 -7.95 26.09 -12.77
N LEU A 71 -8.07 24.76 -12.75
CA LEU A 71 -8.57 24.00 -11.60
C LEU A 71 -7.71 24.23 -10.35
N LEU A 72 -6.38 24.27 -10.50
CA LEU A 72 -5.46 24.53 -9.39
C LEU A 72 -5.58 25.96 -8.86
N ALA A 73 -5.71 26.95 -9.76
CA ALA A 73 -5.92 28.35 -9.37
C ALA A 73 -7.24 28.56 -8.61
N GLU A 74 -8.30 27.87 -9.02
CA GLU A 74 -9.62 27.90 -8.35
C GLU A 74 -9.55 27.36 -6.91
N GLN A 75 -8.75 26.31 -6.68
CA GLN A 75 -8.49 25.82 -5.31
C GLN A 75 -7.71 26.85 -4.47
N ARG A 76 -6.71 27.51 -5.07
CA ARG A 76 -5.93 28.55 -4.39
C ARG A 76 -6.80 29.74 -3.99
N GLU A 77 -7.69 30.19 -4.86
CA GLU A 77 -8.62 31.28 -4.59
C GLU A 77 -9.62 30.90 -3.49
N SER A 78 -10.21 29.71 -3.58
CA SER A 78 -11.11 29.18 -2.54
C SER A 78 -10.43 29.10 -1.17
N THR A 79 -9.15 28.69 -1.14
CA THR A 79 -8.34 28.65 0.09
C THR A 79 -8.05 30.05 0.65
N ILE A 80 -7.87 31.07 -0.20
CA ILE A 80 -7.66 32.45 0.26
C ILE A 80 -8.94 33.01 0.90
N TYR A 81 -10.10 32.75 0.29
CA TYR A 81 -11.40 33.15 0.83
C TYR A 81 -11.74 32.40 2.12
N GLU A 82 -11.49 31.09 2.21
CA GLU A 82 -11.68 30.32 3.44
C GLU A 82 -10.59 30.61 4.49
N GLY A 83 -9.37 30.95 4.08
CA GLY A 83 -8.22 31.26 4.95
C GLY A 83 -8.50 32.39 5.94
N CYS A 84 -9.35 33.35 5.55
CA CYS A 84 -9.82 34.42 6.41
C CYS A 84 -10.75 33.93 7.54
N ILE A 85 -11.41 32.77 7.36
CA ILE A 85 -12.27 32.09 8.35
C ILE A 85 -11.50 30.95 9.06
N VAL A 86 -10.49 30.37 8.41
CA VAL A 86 -9.72 29.20 8.87
C VAL A 86 -8.59 29.59 9.82
N MET A 87 -8.02 30.80 9.72
CA MET A 87 -7.03 31.31 10.70
C MET A 87 -7.58 31.33 12.14
N GLU A 88 -8.88 31.52 12.32
CA GLU A 88 -9.54 31.47 13.64
C GLU A 88 -9.75 30.04 14.15
N LYS A 89 -9.93 29.07 13.24
CA LYS A 89 -10.07 27.64 13.56
C LYS A 89 -8.74 26.92 13.79
N LEU A 90 -7.67 27.33 13.09
CA LEU A 90 -6.33 26.75 13.22
C LEU A 90 -5.71 27.02 14.61
N ARG A 91 -5.99 28.18 15.23
CA ARG A 91 -5.53 28.48 16.61
C ARG A 91 -6.12 27.57 17.68
N GLN A 92 -7.31 27.02 17.47
CA GLN A 92 -7.93 26.05 18.39
C GLN A 92 -7.56 24.59 18.08
N GLN A 93 -7.01 24.31 16.90
CA GLN A 93 -6.76 22.96 16.41
C GLN A 93 -5.34 22.44 16.68
N GLN A 94 -4.43 23.31 17.14
CA GLN A 94 -3.05 22.94 17.48
C GLN A 94 -2.94 21.97 18.67
N ASN A 95 -4.06 21.67 19.36
CA ASN A 95 -4.18 20.65 20.41
C ASN A 95 -4.98 19.39 20.01
N ARG A 96 -5.35 19.21 18.73
CA ARG A 96 -6.02 17.97 18.28
C ARG A 96 -5.30 17.33 17.10
N THR A 97 -4.42 16.40 17.43
CA THR A 97 -3.84 15.34 16.57
C THR A 97 -4.87 14.34 16.02
N ASN A 98 -6.16 14.67 15.89
CA ASN A 98 -7.20 13.76 15.40
C ASN A 98 -8.41 14.54 14.88
N LEU A 99 -8.39 15.01 13.63
CA LEU A 99 -9.62 15.41 12.94
C LEU A 99 -9.66 14.79 11.54
N SER A 100 -10.64 13.89 11.38
CA SER A 100 -11.17 13.29 10.15
C SER A 100 -10.64 11.90 9.74
N ASP A 101 -10.95 10.91 10.58
CA ASP A 101 -10.83 9.45 10.39
C ASP A 101 -11.70 8.83 9.25
N SER A 102 -12.17 9.61 8.27
CA SER A 102 -12.94 9.09 7.12
C SER A 102 -12.34 9.55 5.79
N CYS A 103 -11.04 9.31 5.63
CA CYS A 103 -10.34 9.55 4.38
C CYS A 103 -10.53 8.34 3.46
N ILE A 104 -11.23 8.51 2.34
CA ILE A 104 -11.48 7.45 1.36
C ILE A 104 -10.20 6.72 0.91
N PHE A 105 -9.05 7.39 0.92
CA PHE A 105 -7.76 6.77 0.63
C PHE A 105 -7.36 5.71 1.66
N ARG A 106 -7.66 5.93 2.95
CA ARG A 106 -7.45 4.93 4.02
C ARG A 106 -8.43 3.77 3.88
N TYR A 107 -9.67 4.07 3.55
CA TYR A 107 -10.69 3.06 3.26
C TYR A 107 -10.25 2.15 2.11
N LEU A 108 -9.80 2.72 0.99
CA LEU A 108 -9.27 1.96 -0.15
C LEU A 108 -8.02 1.16 0.23
N PHE A 109 -7.06 1.77 0.94
CA PHE A 109 -5.86 1.07 1.40
C PHE A 109 -6.16 -0.18 2.24
N ALA A 110 -7.24 -0.14 3.04
CA ALA A 110 -7.64 -1.26 3.88
C ALA A 110 -8.44 -2.36 3.14
N ARG A 111 -9.04 -2.05 2.00
CA ARG A 111 -9.97 -2.96 1.29
C ARG A 111 -9.38 -3.58 0.03
N VAL A 112 -8.58 -2.82 -0.70
CA VAL A 112 -8.04 -3.20 -2.01
C VAL A 112 -6.52 -3.16 -2.04
N ALA A 113 -5.92 -4.03 -2.85
CA ALA A 113 -4.49 -3.95 -3.11
C ALA A 113 -4.16 -2.62 -3.80
N THR A 114 -3.20 -1.89 -3.26
CA THR A 114 -2.79 -0.59 -3.81
C THR A 114 -1.28 -0.51 -3.91
N LYS A 115 -0.81 0.21 -4.94
CA LYS A 115 0.58 0.64 -5.07
C LYS A 115 0.61 2.16 -4.95
N ASN A 116 1.41 2.67 -4.03
CA ASN A 116 1.64 4.11 -3.84
C ASN A 116 0.37 4.95 -3.56
N ILE A 117 -0.69 4.41 -2.93
CA ILE A 117 -1.92 5.19 -2.66
C ILE A 117 -1.70 6.42 -1.77
N MET A 118 -0.65 6.40 -0.93
CA MET A 118 -0.27 7.54 -0.11
C MET A 118 0.16 8.74 -0.95
N TRP A 119 0.80 8.51 -2.11
CA TRP A 119 1.10 9.56 -3.07
C TRP A 119 -0.16 10.21 -3.63
N LEU A 120 -1.19 9.41 -3.92
CA LEU A 120 -2.47 9.93 -4.42
C LEU A 120 -3.16 10.82 -3.38
N ARG A 121 -3.15 10.38 -2.12
CA ARG A 121 -3.66 11.15 -0.99
C ARG A 121 -2.89 12.46 -0.81
N ASP A 122 -1.57 12.41 -0.86
CA ASP A 122 -0.74 13.59 -0.61
C ASP A 122 -0.86 14.60 -1.76
N MET A 123 -0.93 14.13 -3.02
CA MET A 123 -1.29 14.98 -4.17
C MET A 123 -2.67 15.61 -4.03
N PHE A 124 -3.66 14.86 -3.54
CA PHE A 124 -5.00 15.39 -3.30
C PHE A 124 -4.98 16.51 -2.25
N ASN A 125 -4.25 16.31 -1.14
CA ASN A 125 -4.13 17.31 -0.09
C ASN A 125 -3.47 18.60 -0.60
N GLU A 126 -2.41 18.49 -1.41
CA GLU A 126 -1.79 19.65 -2.05
C GLU A 126 -2.73 20.34 -3.05
N PHE A 127 -3.43 19.56 -3.87
CA PHE A 127 -4.41 20.10 -4.81
C PHE A 127 -5.47 20.96 -4.08
N CYS A 128 -5.97 20.50 -2.94
CA CYS A 128 -6.94 21.25 -2.13
C CYS A 128 -6.44 22.62 -1.64
N ILE A 129 -5.13 22.80 -1.49
CA ILE A 129 -4.53 24.10 -1.11
C ILE A 129 -3.98 24.87 -2.33
N GLY A 130 -4.20 24.36 -3.55
CA GLY A 130 -3.74 24.99 -4.79
C GLY A 130 -2.26 24.75 -5.12
N GLU A 131 -1.65 23.69 -4.57
CA GLU A 131 -0.26 23.32 -4.82
C GLU A 131 -0.13 22.03 -5.65
N GLU A 132 1.00 21.85 -6.34
CA GLU A 132 1.27 20.66 -7.19
C GLU A 132 2.70 20.09 -7.02
N THR A 133 3.33 20.30 -5.86
CA THR A 133 4.73 19.93 -5.61
C THR A 133 4.94 18.41 -5.58
N MET A 134 4.11 17.65 -4.88
CA MET A 134 4.06 16.19 -4.88
C MET A 134 3.78 15.63 -6.26
N LEU A 135 2.91 16.27 -7.04
CA LEU A 135 2.66 15.86 -8.42
C LEU A 135 3.89 16.08 -9.31
N ARG A 136 4.57 17.22 -9.19
CA ARG A 136 5.82 17.48 -9.90
C ARG A 136 6.89 16.46 -9.54
N GLU A 137 7.02 16.13 -8.26
CA GLU A 137 7.97 15.13 -7.80
C GLU A 137 7.64 13.72 -8.34
N PHE A 138 6.36 13.35 -8.35
CA PHE A 138 5.91 12.08 -8.92
C PHE A 138 6.26 11.95 -10.41
N VAL A 139 5.98 13.00 -11.19
CA VAL A 139 6.36 13.05 -12.61
C VAL A 139 7.87 13.03 -12.79
N ARG A 140 8.62 13.76 -11.95
CA ARG A 140 10.08 13.82 -11.99
C ARG A 140 10.72 12.45 -11.77
N ARG A 141 10.16 11.64 -10.85
CA ARG A 141 10.63 10.27 -10.59
C ARG A 141 10.38 9.36 -11.79
N GLY A 142 9.20 9.44 -12.42
CA GLY A 142 8.91 8.77 -13.70
C GLY A 142 8.85 7.23 -13.66
N SER A 143 9.36 6.58 -12.62
CA SER A 143 9.45 5.12 -12.48
C SER A 143 8.27 4.47 -11.76
N ASP A 144 7.51 5.27 -11.00
CA ASP A 144 6.48 4.77 -10.10
C ASP A 144 5.08 5.06 -10.63
N VAL A 145 4.22 4.04 -10.62
CA VAL A 145 2.80 4.14 -10.94
C VAL A 145 2.01 4.09 -9.64
N ILE A 146 0.92 4.84 -9.58
CA ILE A 146 -0.10 4.69 -8.54
C ILE A 146 -1.18 3.77 -9.09
N SER A 147 -1.49 2.68 -8.40
CA SER A 147 -2.50 1.72 -8.83
C SER A 147 -3.42 1.29 -7.71
N ILE A 148 -4.69 1.09 -8.06
CA ILE A 148 -5.71 0.44 -7.21
C ILE A 148 -6.17 -0.80 -7.96
N ILE A 149 -6.00 -1.96 -7.32
CA ILE A 149 -6.11 -3.28 -7.92
C ILE A 149 -7.29 -4.01 -7.26
N PRO A 150 -8.16 -4.69 -8.04
CA PRO A 150 -9.36 -5.35 -7.54
C PRO A 150 -9.03 -6.67 -6.83
N VAL A 151 -8.38 -6.58 -5.68
CA VAL A 151 -8.09 -7.72 -4.80
C VAL A 151 -8.71 -7.41 -3.45
N ASP A 152 -9.62 -8.26 -2.99
CA ASP A 152 -10.16 -8.14 -1.64
C ASP A 152 -9.12 -8.63 -0.62
N ILE A 153 -8.45 -7.68 0.03
CA ILE A 153 -7.41 -7.97 1.03
C ILE A 153 -8.00 -8.74 2.22
N GLN A 154 -9.27 -8.50 2.56
CA GLN A 154 -9.88 -9.15 3.71
C GLN A 154 -10.08 -10.64 3.47
N VAL A 155 -10.42 -11.03 2.23
CA VAL A 155 -10.54 -12.45 1.85
C VAL A 155 -9.17 -13.13 1.84
N MET A 156 -8.12 -12.44 1.38
CA MET A 156 -6.76 -13.02 1.37
C MET A 156 -6.19 -13.22 2.78
N GLY A 157 -6.50 -12.34 3.73
CA GLY A 157 -6.06 -12.47 5.13
C GLY A 157 -6.70 -13.63 5.89
N ILE A 158 -7.79 -14.20 5.37
CA ILE A 158 -8.58 -15.26 6.01
C ILE A 158 -8.32 -16.65 5.36
N ALA A 159 -7.68 -16.70 4.19
CA ALA A 159 -7.38 -17.96 3.52
C ALA A 159 -6.48 -18.84 4.41
N PRO A 160 -6.89 -20.07 4.78
CA PRO A 160 -6.05 -20.99 5.53
C PRO A 160 -4.79 -21.26 4.71
N GLN A 161 -3.62 -21.00 5.28
CA GLN A 161 -2.37 -21.48 4.69
C GLN A 161 -2.48 -23.01 4.58
N PRO A 162 -2.22 -23.63 3.41
CA PRO A 162 -2.09 -25.07 3.35
C PRO A 162 -0.93 -25.45 4.27
N HIS A 163 -1.26 -26.12 5.39
CA HIS A 163 -0.27 -26.62 6.32
C HIS A 163 0.75 -27.47 5.54
N LEU A 164 2.03 -27.10 5.58
CA LEU A 164 3.08 -27.97 5.07
C LEU A 164 2.93 -29.34 5.75
N PRO A 165 2.92 -30.46 5.00
CA PRO A 165 2.94 -31.78 5.62
C PRO A 165 4.19 -31.88 6.50
N LEU A 166 3.98 -32.03 7.80
CA LEU A 166 5.01 -32.37 8.78
C LEU A 166 5.67 -33.67 8.34
N PHE A 167 6.87 -33.59 7.78
CA PHE A 167 7.74 -34.75 7.66
C PHE A 167 8.14 -35.16 9.08
N ILE A 168 7.54 -36.25 9.58
CA ILE A 168 8.04 -36.92 10.78
C ILE A 168 9.41 -37.49 10.42
N ALA A 169 10.46 -36.81 10.85
CA ALA A 169 11.79 -37.39 10.90
C ALA A 169 11.71 -38.61 11.81
N THR A 170 11.82 -39.81 11.22
CA THR A 170 12.01 -41.04 11.98
C THR A 170 13.38 -40.94 12.62
N THR A 171 13.43 -40.60 13.91
CA THR A 171 14.64 -40.74 14.70
C THR A 171 14.87 -42.24 14.90
N MET A 172 15.77 -42.80 14.09
CA MET A 172 16.47 -44.03 14.41
C MET A 172 17.29 -43.74 15.67
N SER A 173 16.85 -44.25 16.81
CA SER A 173 17.65 -44.32 18.02
C SER A 173 18.58 -45.52 17.92
N ASP A 174 19.74 -45.33 17.32
CA ASP A 174 20.94 -46.10 17.61
C ASP A 174 21.73 -45.35 18.69
N GLU A 175 21.97 -45.99 19.83
CA GLU A 175 23.07 -45.85 20.79
C GLU A 175 22.60 -46.53 22.10
N VAL A 176 23.36 -47.29 22.87
CA VAL A 176 24.78 -47.63 22.89
C VAL A 176 24.90 -48.83 23.85
N SER A 177 25.73 -49.80 23.51
CA SER A 177 26.09 -50.94 24.37
C SER A 177 27.16 -50.53 25.40
N PRO A 178 27.06 -50.88 26.69
CA PRO A 178 28.15 -50.71 27.65
C PRO A 178 28.89 -52.04 27.91
N PRO A 179 30.21 -52.02 28.12
CA PRO A 179 30.74 -52.56 29.39
C PRO A 179 32.01 -51.79 29.87
N PRO A 180 32.46 -51.85 31.16
CA PRO A 180 33.03 -53.06 31.81
C PRO A 180 32.69 -53.21 33.32
N THR A 181 32.92 -54.35 34.01
CA THR A 181 34.17 -54.67 34.74
C THR A 181 34.19 -56.12 35.33
N ARG A 182 35.38 -56.75 35.30
CA ARG A 182 35.97 -57.80 36.19
C ARG A 182 35.44 -59.25 36.16
N ASN A 183 36.24 -60.20 35.63
CA ASN A 183 37.22 -61.02 36.39
C ASN A 183 37.81 -62.20 35.57
N GLN A 184 39.09 -62.48 35.85
CA GLN A 184 39.86 -63.74 35.76
C GLN A 184 40.54 -64.21 34.45
N ILE A 185 41.88 -64.20 34.56
CA ILE A 185 42.88 -65.26 34.26
C ILE A 185 42.91 -65.82 32.83
N ASP A 186 43.97 -65.51 32.07
CA ASP A 186 45.05 -66.50 31.86
C ASP A 186 46.31 -65.87 31.24
N GLU A 187 47.44 -66.40 31.68
CA GLU A 187 48.78 -66.07 31.23
C GLU A 187 49.04 -66.55 29.80
N LYS A 188 49.71 -65.73 28.98
CA LYS A 188 51.00 -66.13 28.34
C LYS A 188 51.56 -65.02 27.45
N LYS A 189 52.60 -64.38 28.01
CA LYS A 189 53.98 -64.27 27.50
C LYS A 189 54.24 -63.99 26.01
N SER A 190 55.24 -63.11 25.86
CA SER A 190 56.20 -63.00 24.76
C SER A 190 55.70 -62.24 23.53
N SER A 191 56.46 -61.33 22.92
CA SER A 191 57.74 -60.68 23.20
C SER A 191 57.89 -59.66 22.09
N HIS A 192 58.44 -58.47 22.42
CA HIS A 192 59.32 -57.67 21.54
C HIS A 192 58.68 -57.08 20.25
N MET A 193 59.04 -55.93 19.70
CA MET A 193 60.02 -54.85 19.97
C MET A 193 59.66 -53.82 18.87
N VAL A 194 59.12 -52.65 19.23
CA VAL A 194 59.80 -51.34 19.21
C VAL A 194 60.56 -51.05 17.90
N VAL A 195 59.91 -50.19 17.11
CA VAL A 195 60.44 -49.02 16.38
C VAL A 195 61.01 -49.22 14.97
N LEU A 196 60.29 -48.53 14.07
CA LEU A 196 60.68 -47.98 12.78
C LEU A 196 62.12 -47.45 12.76
N THR A 197 62.98 -47.99 11.92
CA THR A 197 63.48 -47.31 10.71
C THR A 197 64.06 -48.35 9.75
#